data_AF-A0A7S0MTE8-F1
#
_entry.id   AF-A0A7S0MTE8-F1
#
_cell.length_a   1.000
_cell.length_b   1.000
_cell.length_c   1.000
_cell.angle_alpha   90.00
_cell.angle_beta   90.00
_cell.angle_gamma   90.00
#
_symmetry.space_group_name_H-M   'P 1'
#
loop_
_entity.id
_entity.type
_entity.pdbx_description
1 polymer ?
#
loop_
_entity_poly.entity_id
_entity_poly.type
_entity_poly.pdbx_seq_one_letter_code
_entity_poly.pdbx_strand_id
1 'polypeptide(L)'
;MQTNDFAHFSMSLRGCCSWRMAQLTYTSTGVPLQKRPLASAQGSLRARALVSRVSSRSTSSSPLSTGTSHRNSSVFQETVARHSALSLGAVRNLTGRRVASFGMPKRTLSKVDSRVAKRALVTAAESGGDERLAAFREKMAAAQNGKGVDAYIIPSDDPHGSEYVAECYARREFISQFTGSAGTAVVTKTQALLWTDGRYFLQAEKELGPEWTLMRAGLPNTPDYADYLASELEKGARVGIDPNTIASGAALELKATLEEKKMALAPLEENLVDAVWGSDRPPFPDAPLRVHPLQFAGVSVADKLATLRQAMAKEGCSAMMVSSLDEIAWLLNVRGGDIAHCPVTLAFAVVEMDKATLYTDQDKVTPEVAAHLAEAKVSCRPYDLKAARIDATEALKAAGGMVWVDPDKSSLAVMDAAKAAAKEAKKAIEAKAKAKAKKAGKKKAGVEAAAESAPVGVFESKTPLGLAKALKNEAELAGMREAHLRDSAAMAQFFAWLEAEVAAGRSVTEAEVGLKLIEVRGQQEGFIEESFPTIAGAGPNGAIIHYRAIAGADRSISADTMLLLDSGAQYDCGTTDVTRTMHLGEPSDHQCEAYTRVLQGNIGLDQAVFPSGLPGFMLDSFLHA
;
A
#
# COMPACT_ATOMS: atom_id res chain seq x y z
N MET A 1 16.79 -41.31 25.37
CA MET A 1 17.45 -42.42 24.63
C MET A 1 16.33 -43.24 24.01
N GLN A 2 16.21 -43.40 22.69
CA GLN A 2 16.98 -42.95 21.52
C GLN A 2 15.96 -42.32 20.53
N THR A 3 16.11 -41.12 19.97
CA THR A 3 17.03 -40.69 18.88
C THR A 3 17.06 -41.68 17.72
N ASN A 4 16.37 -41.36 16.62
CA ASN A 4 16.47 -42.07 15.35
C ASN A 4 16.93 -41.12 14.24
N ASP A 5 17.97 -41.55 13.56
CA ASP A 5 18.82 -40.79 12.63
C ASP A 5 18.08 -40.26 11.38
N PHE A 6 18.37 -39.01 11.02
CA PHE A 6 18.30 -38.56 9.63
C PHE A 6 19.68 -38.70 8.99
N ALA A 7 19.76 -39.41 7.86
CA ALA A 7 21.01 -39.59 7.13
C ALA A 7 21.42 -38.29 6.41
N HIS A 8 22.46 -37.62 6.90
CA HIS A 8 23.11 -36.51 6.17
C HIS A 8 23.82 -37.04 4.91
N PHE A 9 23.26 -36.74 3.73
CA PHE A 9 24.03 -36.77 2.49
C PHE A 9 24.86 -35.49 2.39
N SER A 10 26.17 -35.59 2.66
CA SER A 10 27.12 -34.51 2.41
C SER A 10 27.58 -34.56 0.95
N MET A 11 27.07 -33.67 0.10
CA MET A 11 27.66 -33.42 -1.21
C MET A 11 28.73 -32.31 -1.09
N SER A 12 29.99 -32.73 -1.14
CA SER A 12 31.14 -31.83 -1.30
C SER A 12 31.15 -31.22 -2.70
N LEU A 13 30.57 -30.04 -2.87
CA LEU A 13 30.70 -29.25 -4.10
C LEU A 13 32.06 -28.54 -4.15
N ARG A 14 33.03 -29.19 -4.79
CA ARG A 14 34.18 -28.54 -5.43
C ARG A 14 34.21 -28.93 -6.90
N GLY A 15 34.14 -27.95 -7.80
CA GLY A 15 34.57 -28.13 -9.20
C GLY A 15 33.65 -27.53 -10.27
N CYS A 16 34.21 -26.54 -10.98
CA CYS A 16 33.91 -26.11 -12.36
C CYS A 16 32.47 -25.83 -12.79
N CYS A 17 32.21 -24.55 -13.05
CA CYS A 17 31.15 -24.10 -13.96
C CYS A 17 31.37 -24.69 -15.37
N SER A 18 30.36 -25.38 -15.90
CA SER A 18 30.23 -25.73 -17.32
C SER A 18 28.75 -25.92 -17.65
N TRP A 19 28.03 -24.82 -17.85
CA TRP A 19 26.66 -24.88 -18.34
C TRP A 19 26.66 -25.21 -19.83
N ARG A 20 26.35 -26.45 -20.20
CA ARG A 20 25.91 -26.80 -21.56
C ARG A 20 24.40 -26.74 -21.62
N MET A 21 23.87 -26.02 -22.60
CA MET A 21 22.44 -25.99 -22.91
C MET A 21 21.90 -27.42 -23.12
N ALA A 22 20.86 -27.77 -22.38
CA ALA A 22 19.99 -28.89 -22.70
C ALA A 22 18.77 -28.35 -23.46
N GLN A 23 18.78 -28.48 -24.79
CA GLN A 23 17.59 -28.22 -25.60
C GLN A 23 16.54 -29.29 -25.30
N LEU A 24 15.41 -28.89 -24.72
CA LEU A 24 14.23 -29.75 -24.55
C LEU A 24 13.26 -29.56 -25.72
N THR A 25 13.35 -30.46 -26.71
CA THR A 25 12.35 -30.57 -27.77
C THR A 25 11.08 -31.24 -27.25
N TYR A 26 9.96 -30.54 -27.28
CA TYR A 26 8.65 -31.12 -27.01
C TYR A 26 8.20 -32.00 -28.19
N THR A 27 7.66 -33.19 -27.90
CA THR A 27 6.87 -34.00 -28.83
C THR A 27 5.54 -34.39 -28.21
N SER A 28 4.46 -34.27 -28.98
CA SER A 28 3.08 -34.36 -28.48
C SER A 28 2.45 -35.76 -28.60
N THR A 29 2.11 -36.39 -27.48
CA THR A 29 1.06 -37.43 -27.26
C THR A 29 1.13 -37.82 -25.76
N GLY A 30 0.07 -38.09 -24.98
CA GLY A 30 -1.37 -38.08 -25.22
C GLY A 30 -2.07 -39.06 -24.25
N VAL A 31 -3.08 -38.58 -23.50
CA VAL A 31 -4.06 -39.36 -22.66
C VAL A 31 -3.54 -39.90 -21.28
N PRO A 32 -4.34 -39.81 -20.18
CA PRO A 32 -3.89 -40.11 -18.81
C PRO A 32 -4.28 -41.51 -18.28
N LEU A 33 -3.62 -41.96 -17.20
CA LEU A 33 -3.93 -43.20 -16.47
C LEU A 33 -4.45 -42.97 -15.04
N GLN A 34 -5.41 -43.80 -14.62
CA GLN A 34 -6.16 -43.69 -13.37
C GLN A 34 -5.44 -44.27 -12.14
N LYS A 35 -5.80 -43.77 -10.94
CA LYS A 35 -5.39 -44.32 -9.63
C LYS A 35 -6.17 -45.60 -9.26
N ARG A 36 -5.49 -46.58 -8.63
CA ARG A 36 -6.05 -47.46 -7.57
C ARG A 36 -4.96 -47.88 -6.54
N PRO A 37 -5.32 -48.30 -5.30
CA PRO A 37 -4.40 -48.36 -4.14
C PRO A 37 -4.23 -49.78 -3.51
N LEU A 38 -3.66 -49.84 -2.29
CA LEU A 38 -3.44 -51.00 -1.36
C LEU A 38 -2.08 -51.73 -1.53
N ALA A 39 -1.42 -52.31 -0.51
CA ALA A 39 -1.54 -52.26 0.97
C ALA A 39 -0.24 -52.79 1.66
N SER A 40 -0.24 -52.85 2.99
CA SER A 40 0.83 -53.25 3.92
C SER A 40 1.39 -54.68 3.84
N ALA A 41 2.66 -54.88 4.24
CA ALA A 41 3.11 -56.04 5.04
C ALA A 41 4.48 -55.79 5.74
N GLN A 42 4.79 -56.58 6.78
CA GLN A 42 5.97 -56.48 7.66
C GLN A 42 7.11 -57.44 7.25
N GLY A 43 8.35 -57.24 7.76
CA GLY A 43 9.11 -58.39 8.28
C GLY A 43 10.64 -58.50 8.07
N SER A 44 11.36 -58.34 9.18
CA SER A 44 12.64 -59.01 9.56
C SER A 44 14.00 -58.44 9.15
N LEU A 45 14.94 -58.48 10.12
CA LEU A 45 16.34 -58.05 10.04
C LEU A 45 17.29 -59.21 9.75
N ARG A 46 18.50 -58.88 9.27
CA ARG A 46 19.77 -59.47 9.78
C ARG A 46 20.95 -58.50 9.59
N ALA A 47 21.89 -58.51 10.53
CA ALA A 47 22.97 -57.51 10.65
C ALA A 47 24.37 -58.12 10.64
N ARG A 48 25.38 -57.31 10.27
CA ARG A 48 26.83 -57.35 10.59
C ARG A 48 27.42 -56.00 10.14
N ALA A 49 28.01 -55.16 10.99
CA ALA A 49 29.35 -55.25 11.60
C ALA A 49 30.49 -55.07 10.56
N LEU A 50 31.54 -54.24 10.72
CA LEU A 50 31.93 -53.29 11.79
C LEU A 50 33.14 -52.42 11.29
N VAL A 51 33.67 -51.55 12.16
CA VAL A 51 35.02 -50.91 12.15
C VAL A 51 35.20 -49.56 11.41
N SER A 52 35.90 -48.67 12.13
CA SER A 52 36.26 -47.28 11.85
C SER A 52 37.64 -47.11 11.18
N ARG A 53 37.97 -45.88 10.72
CA ARG A 53 39.12 -45.12 11.27
C ARG A 53 39.19 -43.65 10.80
N VAL A 54 39.88 -42.87 11.63
CA VAL A 54 40.15 -41.42 11.50
C VAL A 54 41.60 -41.21 11.04
N SER A 55 41.87 -40.16 10.23
CA SER A 55 43.11 -39.36 10.35
C SER A 55 42.99 -38.01 9.62
N SER A 56 43.89 -37.09 9.95
CA SER A 56 43.86 -35.64 9.65
C SER A 56 45.09 -35.16 8.86
N ARG A 57 45.14 -33.83 8.62
CA ARG A 57 46.22 -32.95 8.06
C ARG A 57 45.93 -32.39 6.66
N SER A 58 46.36 -31.21 6.21
CA SER A 58 46.69 -29.86 6.76
C SER A 58 47.67 -29.19 5.78
N THR A 59 47.46 -27.92 5.37
CA THR A 59 48.46 -26.94 4.82
C THR A 59 49.19 -27.30 3.50
N SER A 60 49.67 -26.41 2.60
CA SER A 60 49.63 -24.93 2.46
C SER A 60 50.10 -24.47 1.05
N SER A 61 49.97 -23.15 0.77
CA SER A 61 50.85 -22.27 -0.05
C SER A 61 50.89 -22.30 -1.61
N SER A 62 50.91 -21.07 -2.17
CA SER A 62 50.96 -20.55 -3.56
C SER A 62 52.40 -20.58 -4.18
N PRO A 63 52.84 -19.79 -5.24
CA PRO A 63 52.20 -18.78 -6.13
C PRO A 63 52.66 -18.79 -7.64
N LEU A 64 52.46 -17.66 -8.38
CA LEU A 64 53.11 -17.19 -9.66
C LEU A 64 52.56 -17.77 -11.02
N SER A 65 52.54 -17.06 -12.18
CA SER A 65 52.79 -15.63 -12.54
C SER A 65 52.31 -15.25 -13.97
N THR A 66 52.16 -13.93 -14.24
CA THR A 66 52.45 -13.18 -15.51
C THR A 66 51.84 -13.54 -16.88
N GLY A 67 51.35 -12.53 -17.63
CA GLY A 67 51.24 -12.57 -19.11
C GLY A 67 50.48 -11.38 -19.75
N THR A 68 51.18 -10.49 -20.47
CA THR A 68 50.65 -9.27 -21.15
C THR A 68 50.42 -9.44 -22.65
N SER A 69 49.50 -8.67 -23.27
CA SER A 69 49.69 -8.08 -24.62
C SER A 69 48.62 -7.03 -25.01
N HIS A 70 49.01 -6.06 -25.85
CA HIS A 70 48.22 -4.95 -26.39
C HIS A 70 47.45 -5.28 -27.69
N ARG A 71 46.43 -4.48 -28.06
CA ARG A 71 46.53 -3.43 -29.13
C ARG A 71 45.24 -2.63 -29.36
N ASN A 72 45.41 -1.34 -29.64
CA ASN A 72 44.37 -0.40 -30.12
C ASN A 72 44.14 -0.55 -31.64
N SER A 73 42.96 -0.19 -32.13
CA SER A 73 42.82 0.90 -33.13
C SER A 73 41.36 1.23 -33.49
N SER A 74 41.03 2.51 -33.39
CA SER A 74 39.96 3.21 -34.13
C SER A 74 40.45 4.66 -34.29
N VAL A 75 40.12 5.36 -35.40
CA VAL A 75 39.42 6.67 -35.51
C VAL A 75 39.21 7.03 -37.01
N PHE A 76 38.23 7.92 -37.29
CA PHE A 76 37.91 8.70 -38.51
C PHE A 76 37.29 7.92 -39.69
N GLN A 77 35.98 8.06 -39.98
CA GLN A 77 35.15 9.21 -40.44
C GLN A 77 35.47 9.70 -41.86
N GLU A 78 34.47 9.60 -42.76
CA GLU A 78 34.14 10.65 -43.71
C GLU A 78 32.67 10.59 -44.16
N THR A 79 32.19 11.66 -44.80
CA THR A 79 30.77 12.05 -44.89
C THR A 79 30.19 11.89 -46.29
N VAL A 80 28.97 11.36 -46.44
CA VAL A 80 28.08 11.71 -47.57
C VAL A 80 26.63 11.82 -47.10
N ALA A 81 25.98 12.93 -47.43
CA ALA A 81 24.53 13.11 -47.32
C ALA A 81 23.91 13.24 -48.72
N ARG A 82 22.71 12.68 -48.94
CA ARG A 82 21.54 13.33 -49.59
C ARG A 82 20.44 12.33 -50.01
N HIS A 83 19.19 12.73 -49.73
CA HIS A 83 17.96 12.52 -50.51
C HIS A 83 17.48 11.08 -50.81
N SER A 84 16.31 10.73 -50.27
CA SER A 84 15.06 10.74 -51.06
C SER A 84 13.83 10.56 -50.16
N ALA A 85 12.68 11.09 -50.58
CA ALA A 85 11.41 11.02 -49.87
C ALA A 85 10.37 10.22 -50.69
N LEU A 86 9.22 9.94 -50.05
CA LEU A 86 8.01 9.28 -50.60
C LEU A 86 8.14 7.74 -50.74
N SER A 87 7.23 6.93 -50.22
CA SER A 87 5.77 7.06 -50.42
C SER A 87 4.93 6.42 -49.30
N LEU A 88 3.73 6.97 -49.08
CA LEU A 88 2.62 6.21 -48.48
C LEU A 88 1.95 5.36 -49.57
N GLY A 89 1.75 4.07 -49.29
CA GLY A 89 1.00 3.15 -50.15
C GLY A 89 0.04 2.32 -49.31
N ALA A 90 -1.26 2.46 -49.53
CA ALA A 90 -2.29 1.81 -48.74
C ALA A 90 -2.47 0.32 -49.09
N VAL A 91 -2.78 -0.51 -48.09
CA VAL A 91 -3.40 -1.84 -48.29
C VAL A 91 -4.70 -1.89 -47.50
N ARG A 92 -5.79 -2.29 -48.16
CA ARG A 92 -7.15 -2.24 -47.63
C ARG A 92 -7.85 -3.59 -47.78
N ASN A 93 -8.28 -4.14 -46.64
CA ASN A 93 -9.36 -5.11 -46.40
C ASN A 93 -9.44 -6.44 -47.20
N LEU A 94 -9.50 -7.57 -46.46
CA LEU A 94 -10.25 -8.84 -46.65
C LEU A 94 -9.68 -9.81 -45.58
N THR A 95 -10.40 -10.56 -44.73
CA THR A 95 -11.82 -10.78 -44.36
C THR A 95 -11.93 -10.79 -42.80
N GLY A 96 -13.04 -10.98 -42.07
CA GLY A 96 -14.44 -11.29 -42.38
C GLY A 96 -15.01 -12.50 -41.60
N ARG A 97 -14.93 -12.52 -40.26
CA ARG A 97 -15.73 -13.42 -39.39
C ARG A 97 -16.14 -12.68 -38.10
N ARG A 98 -17.43 -12.68 -37.76
CA ARG A 98 -17.96 -12.08 -36.53
C ARG A 98 -17.92 -13.09 -35.39
N VAL A 99 -17.32 -12.72 -34.27
CA VAL A 99 -17.62 -13.27 -32.94
C VAL A 99 -18.30 -12.14 -32.16
N ALA A 100 -19.40 -12.43 -31.47
CA ALA A 100 -20.12 -11.42 -30.72
C ALA A 100 -19.44 -11.16 -29.37
N SER A 101 -18.65 -10.08 -29.28
CA SER A 101 -18.13 -9.60 -28.00
C SER A 101 -19.17 -8.72 -27.30
N PHE A 102 -19.47 -9.02 -26.04
CA PHE A 102 -20.19 -8.08 -25.17
C PHE A 102 -19.43 -6.74 -25.11
N GLY A 103 -20.16 -5.64 -25.27
CA GLY A 103 -19.55 -4.32 -25.37
C GLY A 103 -19.13 -3.76 -24.02
N MET A 104 -17.86 -3.95 -23.63
CA MET A 104 -17.24 -3.05 -22.65
C MET A 104 -17.05 -1.65 -23.27
N PRO A 105 -17.29 -0.57 -22.52
CA PRO A 105 -16.98 0.78 -22.99
C PRO A 105 -15.47 0.95 -23.09
N LYS A 106 -14.97 1.26 -24.30
CA LYS A 106 -13.56 1.62 -24.52
C LYS A 106 -13.25 2.94 -23.79
N ARG A 107 -12.74 2.87 -22.56
CA ARG A 107 -12.04 3.99 -21.94
C ARG A 107 -10.76 4.26 -22.75
N THR A 108 -10.65 5.44 -23.34
CA THR A 108 -9.45 5.90 -24.03
C THR A 108 -8.32 6.12 -23.02
N LEU A 109 -7.21 5.39 -23.20
CA LEU A 109 -5.94 5.45 -22.45
C LEU A 109 -5.18 6.79 -22.65
N SER A 110 -5.84 7.94 -22.49
CA SER A 110 -5.29 9.22 -22.96
C SER A 110 -5.66 10.45 -22.13
N LYS A 111 -5.86 10.31 -20.81
CA LYS A 111 -6.15 11.45 -19.91
C LYS A 111 -5.41 11.46 -18.57
N VAL A 112 -4.91 10.33 -18.08
CA VAL A 112 -4.17 10.26 -16.79
C VAL A 112 -2.72 10.73 -16.98
N ASP A 113 -1.94 10.07 -17.84
CA ASP A 113 -0.52 10.43 -18.06
C ASP A 113 -0.30 11.86 -18.55
N SER A 114 -1.20 12.38 -19.39
CA SER A 114 -1.10 13.76 -19.90
C SER A 114 -1.22 14.85 -18.83
N ARG A 115 -1.71 14.50 -17.63
CA ARG A 115 -1.76 15.41 -16.47
C ARG A 115 -0.48 15.31 -15.64
N VAL A 116 0.01 14.10 -15.37
CA VAL A 116 1.29 13.86 -14.69
C VAL A 116 2.44 14.51 -15.46
N ALA A 117 2.52 14.26 -16.77
CA ALA A 117 3.55 14.84 -17.65
C ALA A 117 3.48 16.37 -17.79
N LYS A 118 2.32 16.99 -17.54
CA LYS A 118 2.18 18.45 -17.49
C LYS A 118 2.47 19.08 -16.12
N ARG A 119 2.48 18.28 -15.04
CA ARG A 119 2.71 18.76 -13.66
C ARG A 119 4.21 18.78 -13.32
N ALA A 120 5.03 17.99 -14.02
CA ALA A 120 6.49 17.95 -13.90
C ALA A 120 7.25 19.16 -14.49
N LEU A 121 6.53 20.19 -15.00
CA LEU A 121 7.12 21.41 -15.59
C LEU A 121 6.53 22.68 -14.98
N VAL A 122 6.65 22.82 -13.66
CA VAL A 122 6.73 24.15 -13.03
C VAL A 122 8.21 24.49 -12.94
N THR A 123 8.66 25.39 -13.81
CA THR A 123 10.07 25.78 -13.92
C THR A 123 10.54 26.54 -12.68
N ALA A 124 11.50 25.97 -11.95
CA ALA A 124 12.23 26.68 -10.92
C ALA A 124 13.19 27.72 -11.54
N ALA A 125 12.73 28.96 -11.70
CA ALA A 125 13.58 30.14 -11.88
C ALA A 125 12.76 31.44 -11.75
N GLU A 126 12.76 32.05 -10.57
CA GLU A 126 13.02 33.49 -10.35
C GLU A 126 13.08 33.78 -8.84
N SER A 127 13.73 34.88 -8.45
CA SER A 127 14.23 35.11 -7.08
C SER A 127 13.17 35.61 -6.08
N GLY A 128 12.00 34.97 -6.04
CA GLY A 128 11.01 35.08 -4.96
C GLY A 128 11.10 33.88 -4.03
N GLY A 129 10.83 34.07 -2.73
CA GLY A 129 10.68 32.96 -1.79
C GLY A 129 9.42 32.14 -2.12
N ASP A 130 9.29 30.93 -1.54
CA ASP A 130 8.11 30.08 -1.80
C ASP A 130 6.82 30.75 -1.27
N GLU A 131 6.05 31.31 -2.19
CA GLU A 131 4.81 32.04 -1.89
C GLU A 131 3.77 31.16 -1.17
N ARG A 132 3.79 29.84 -1.39
CA ARG A 132 2.91 28.90 -0.67
C ARG A 132 3.30 28.81 0.79
N LEU A 133 4.61 28.74 1.11
CA LEU A 133 5.09 28.76 2.50
C LEU A 133 4.81 30.09 3.19
N ALA A 134 4.93 31.21 2.47
CA ALA A 134 4.58 32.53 2.99
C ALA A 134 3.09 32.61 3.34
N ALA A 135 2.20 32.30 2.38
CA ALA A 135 0.76 32.27 2.58
C ALA A 135 0.35 31.27 3.68
N PHE A 136 1.01 30.11 3.76
CA PHE A 136 0.75 29.10 4.79
C PHE A 136 1.11 29.61 6.20
N ARG A 137 2.23 30.31 6.36
CA ARG A 137 2.60 30.96 7.63
C ARG A 137 1.63 32.05 8.04
N GLU A 138 1.03 32.79 7.10
CA GLU A 138 -0.08 33.71 7.39
C GLU A 138 -1.33 32.97 7.91
N LYS A 139 -1.70 31.84 7.29
CA LYS A 139 -2.80 30.99 7.80
C LYS A 139 -2.49 30.44 9.20
N MET A 140 -1.25 30.01 9.46
CA MET A 140 -0.80 29.58 10.78
C MET A 140 -0.95 30.69 11.82
N ALA A 141 -0.62 31.95 11.49
CA ALA A 141 -0.78 33.08 12.40
C ALA A 141 -2.25 33.45 12.65
N ALA A 142 -3.09 33.39 11.61
CA ALA A 142 -4.53 33.69 11.71
C ALA A 142 -5.37 32.59 12.40
N ALA A 143 -4.83 31.37 12.53
CA ALA A 143 -5.53 30.19 13.00
C ALA A 143 -6.27 30.36 14.35
N GLN A 144 -7.38 29.64 14.49
CA GLN A 144 -8.21 29.59 15.71
C GLN A 144 -8.59 30.99 16.25
N ASN A 145 -9.09 31.86 15.36
CA ASN A 145 -9.47 33.25 15.62
C ASN A 145 -8.29 34.13 16.10
N GLY A 146 -7.16 34.07 15.40
CA GLY A 146 -5.97 34.88 15.71
C GLY A 146 -5.17 34.44 16.93
N LYS A 147 -5.44 33.25 17.48
CA LYS A 147 -4.57 32.62 18.50
C LYS A 147 -3.30 32.04 17.90
N GLY A 148 -3.34 31.73 16.60
CA GLY A 148 -2.23 31.19 15.82
C GLY A 148 -1.75 29.80 16.25
N VAL A 149 -0.76 29.29 15.54
CA VAL A 149 0.07 28.13 15.90
C VAL A 149 1.54 28.42 15.58
N ASP A 150 2.45 27.86 16.35
CA ASP A 150 3.90 28.12 16.26
C ASP A 150 4.61 27.15 15.31
N ALA A 151 4.07 25.93 15.22
CA ALA A 151 4.35 24.96 14.17
C ALA A 151 3.05 24.31 13.69
N TYR A 152 3.07 23.70 12.51
CA TYR A 152 1.97 22.90 11.98
C TYR A 152 2.51 21.62 11.33
N ILE A 153 1.90 20.48 11.65
CA ILE A 153 2.28 19.15 11.17
C ILE A 153 1.35 18.75 10.02
N ILE A 154 1.96 18.34 8.90
CA ILE A 154 1.31 17.97 7.64
C ILE A 154 1.76 16.54 7.29
N PRO A 155 1.07 15.52 7.80
CA PRO A 155 1.34 14.12 7.46
C PRO A 155 0.93 13.81 6.02
N SER A 156 1.23 12.60 5.56
CA SER A 156 0.80 12.13 4.22
C SER A 156 -0.66 11.68 4.20
N ASP A 157 -1.19 11.28 5.35
CA ASP A 157 -2.47 10.63 5.54
C ASP A 157 -3.68 11.46 5.07
N ASP A 158 -4.66 10.77 4.49
CA ASP A 158 -6.02 11.26 4.27
C ASP A 158 -6.91 11.00 5.52
N PRO A 159 -8.22 11.31 5.49
CA PRO A 159 -9.13 11.02 6.60
C PRO A 159 -9.32 9.53 6.97
N HIS A 160 -8.69 8.61 6.25
CA HIS A 160 -8.86 7.16 6.32
C HIS A 160 -7.56 6.39 6.64
N GLY A 161 -6.43 7.08 6.73
CA GLY A 161 -5.11 6.49 6.92
C GLY A 161 -4.63 5.69 5.69
N SER A 162 -4.95 6.17 4.49
CA SER A 162 -4.52 5.55 3.23
C SER A 162 -3.02 5.80 2.95
N GLU A 163 -2.29 4.78 2.48
CA GLU A 163 -0.86 4.91 2.12
C GLU A 163 -0.67 5.73 0.82
N TYR A 164 -1.44 5.40 -0.21
CA TYR A 164 -1.63 6.26 -1.36
C TYR A 164 -2.89 7.09 -1.12
N VAL A 165 -2.86 8.39 -1.42
CA VAL A 165 -4.00 9.29 -1.20
C VAL A 165 -4.56 9.79 -2.52
N ALA A 166 -5.86 10.10 -2.55
CA ALA A 166 -6.47 10.79 -3.69
C ALA A 166 -5.81 12.17 -3.88
N GLU A 167 -5.73 12.67 -5.12
CA GLU A 167 -5.03 13.94 -5.43
C GLU A 167 -5.52 15.13 -4.58
N CYS A 168 -6.81 15.16 -4.22
CA CYS A 168 -7.40 16.19 -3.36
C CYS A 168 -6.91 16.16 -1.91
N TYR A 169 -6.22 15.10 -1.48
CA TYR A 169 -5.62 14.94 -0.15
C TYR A 169 -4.08 14.94 -0.16
N ALA A 170 -3.43 15.08 -1.33
CA ALA A 170 -1.98 15.15 -1.50
C ALA A 170 -1.37 16.49 -1.00
N ARG A 171 -1.71 16.89 0.23
CA ARG A 171 -1.40 18.19 0.84
C ARG A 171 0.08 18.36 1.14
N ARG A 172 0.73 17.31 1.64
CA ARG A 172 2.18 17.27 1.87
C ARG A 172 2.95 17.41 0.56
N GLU A 173 2.48 16.79 -0.52
CA GLU A 173 3.05 16.97 -1.86
C GLU A 173 2.85 18.42 -2.33
N PHE A 174 1.64 18.98 -2.26
CA PHE A 174 1.37 20.35 -2.68
C PHE A 174 2.25 21.40 -1.97
N ILE A 175 2.43 21.29 -0.65
CA ILE A 175 3.17 22.29 0.13
C ILE A 175 4.69 22.14 0.01
N SER A 176 5.21 20.91 -0.14
CA SER A 176 6.66 20.62 -0.13
C SER A 176 7.26 20.29 -1.50
N GLN A 177 6.43 19.97 -2.49
CA GLN A 177 6.76 19.43 -3.82
C GLN A 177 7.34 18.00 -3.80
N PHE A 178 7.51 17.37 -2.64
CA PHE A 178 7.98 15.99 -2.52
C PHE A 178 6.85 14.97 -2.74
N THR A 179 7.06 14.05 -3.68
CA THR A 179 6.05 13.14 -4.27
C THR A 179 6.14 11.68 -3.82
N GLY A 180 7.09 11.30 -2.94
CA GLY A 180 7.18 9.93 -2.39
C GLY A 180 5.92 9.56 -1.58
N SER A 181 5.63 8.27 -1.33
CA SER A 181 4.38 7.90 -0.63
C SER A 181 4.40 8.24 0.87
N ALA A 182 5.56 8.17 1.51
CA ALA A 182 5.69 8.38 2.96
C ALA A 182 6.47 9.66 3.30
N GLY A 183 5.93 10.44 4.25
CA GLY A 183 6.65 11.55 4.88
C GLY A 183 5.75 12.47 5.70
N THR A 184 6.37 13.24 6.60
CA THR A 184 5.70 14.22 7.46
C THR A 184 6.40 15.56 7.27
N ALA A 185 5.67 16.52 6.70
CA ALA A 185 6.12 17.91 6.62
C ALA A 185 5.77 18.64 7.92
N VAL A 186 6.67 19.49 8.40
CA VAL A 186 6.49 20.34 9.57
C VAL A 186 6.95 21.74 9.22
N VAL A 187 6.05 22.71 9.33
CA VAL A 187 6.34 24.12 9.06
C VAL A 187 6.27 24.88 10.38
N THR A 188 7.31 25.65 10.68
CA THR A 188 7.34 26.61 11.81
C THR A 188 7.18 28.03 11.27
N LYS A 189 7.13 29.02 12.15
CA LYS A 189 7.18 30.45 11.77
C LYS A 189 8.37 30.81 10.87
N THR A 190 9.47 30.06 10.92
CA THR A 190 10.74 30.39 10.25
C THR A 190 11.33 29.25 9.41
N GLN A 191 10.99 27.99 9.66
CA GLN A 191 11.56 26.82 8.99
C GLN A 191 10.48 26.01 8.27
N ALA A 192 10.88 25.18 7.30
CA ALA A 192 10.07 24.11 6.74
C ALA A 192 10.94 22.84 6.69
N LEU A 193 10.41 21.73 7.19
CA LEU A 193 11.15 20.49 7.38
C LEU A 193 10.33 19.30 6.88
N LEU A 194 10.97 18.30 6.29
CA LEU A 194 10.33 17.06 5.85
C LEU A 194 11.04 15.85 6.46
N TRP A 195 10.34 15.09 7.30
CA TRP A 195 10.77 13.74 7.69
C TRP A 195 10.32 12.74 6.63
N THR A 196 11.22 11.89 6.16
CA THR A 196 10.91 10.70 5.37
C THR A 196 11.94 9.59 5.66
N ASP A 197 11.65 8.37 5.25
CA ASP A 197 12.50 7.19 5.48
C ASP A 197 13.53 6.94 4.35
N GLY A 198 14.38 5.94 4.57
CA GLY A 198 15.52 5.62 3.69
C GLY A 198 15.17 5.32 2.22
N ARG A 199 13.93 4.92 1.92
CA ARG A 199 13.46 4.67 0.54
C ARG A 199 13.43 5.94 -0.29
N TYR A 200 13.30 7.11 0.36
CA TYR A 200 12.96 8.39 -0.26
C TYR A 200 14.03 9.48 -0.12
N PHE A 201 15.11 9.24 0.63
CA PHE A 201 16.19 10.21 0.85
C PHE A 201 16.68 10.89 -0.44
N LEU A 202 17.06 10.11 -1.45
CA LEU A 202 17.60 10.61 -2.72
C LEU A 202 16.55 11.28 -3.63
N GLN A 203 15.26 11.03 -3.36
CA GLN A 203 14.15 11.68 -4.06
C GLN A 203 13.87 13.05 -3.42
N ALA A 204 13.77 13.10 -2.09
CA ALA A 204 13.55 14.34 -1.36
C ALA A 204 14.68 15.36 -1.58
N GLU A 205 15.95 14.93 -1.68
CA GLU A 205 17.07 15.83 -2.04
C GLU A 205 16.97 16.45 -3.44
N LYS A 206 16.16 15.90 -4.35
CA LYS A 206 15.95 16.42 -5.71
C LYS A 206 14.67 17.25 -5.84
N GLU A 207 13.63 16.89 -5.09
CA GLU A 207 12.29 17.49 -5.20
C GLU A 207 12.05 18.67 -4.24
N LEU A 208 12.71 18.68 -3.09
CA LEU A 208 12.55 19.75 -2.11
C LEU A 208 13.21 21.06 -2.58
N GLY A 209 12.49 22.16 -2.43
CA GLY A 209 13.02 23.51 -2.67
C GLY A 209 14.02 23.95 -1.58
N PRO A 210 14.81 25.02 -1.83
CA PRO A 210 15.88 25.46 -0.92
C PRO A 210 15.41 25.94 0.46
N GLU A 211 14.11 26.25 0.62
CA GLU A 211 13.47 26.60 1.90
C GLU A 211 13.21 25.38 2.81
N TRP A 212 13.36 24.15 2.30
CA TRP A 212 13.03 22.91 3.00
C TRP A 212 14.27 22.16 3.49
N THR A 213 14.23 21.71 4.75
CA THR A 213 15.25 20.85 5.35
C THR A 213 14.80 19.38 5.34
N LEU A 214 15.56 18.51 4.68
CA LEU A 214 15.34 17.06 4.74
C LEU A 214 15.81 16.48 6.08
N MET A 215 14.88 15.83 6.78
CA MET A 215 15.11 15.11 8.03
C MET A 215 15.08 13.60 7.74
N ARG A 216 16.24 12.94 7.88
CA ARG A 216 16.45 11.54 7.49
C ARG A 216 16.00 10.59 8.60
N ALA A 217 14.71 10.28 8.64
CA ALA A 217 14.09 9.47 9.69
C ALA A 217 14.71 8.06 9.78
N GLY A 218 14.78 7.52 10.99
CA GLY A 218 15.38 6.22 11.27
C GLY A 218 16.91 6.20 11.37
N LEU A 219 17.62 7.29 11.03
CA LEU A 219 19.05 7.41 11.29
C LEU A 219 19.31 7.79 12.77
N PRO A 220 20.34 7.24 13.44
CA PRO A 220 20.56 7.44 14.89
C PRO A 220 20.69 8.88 15.38
N ASN A 221 21.05 9.82 14.50
CA ASN A 221 21.29 11.23 14.84
C ASN A 221 20.17 12.17 14.36
N THR A 222 19.09 11.64 13.76
CA THR A 222 17.94 12.45 13.35
C THR A 222 16.88 12.40 14.45
N PRO A 223 16.53 13.52 15.10
CA PRO A 223 15.48 13.54 16.11
C PRO A 223 14.11 13.25 15.47
N ASP A 224 13.17 12.74 16.27
CA ASP A 224 11.76 12.80 15.90
C ASP A 224 11.29 14.26 15.80
N TYR A 225 10.24 14.53 15.03
CA TYR A 225 9.72 15.89 14.87
C TYR A 225 9.19 16.48 16.18
N ALA A 226 8.65 15.70 17.11
CA ALA A 226 8.24 16.21 18.42
C ALA A 226 9.43 16.60 19.31
N ASP A 227 10.54 15.85 19.24
CA ASP A 227 11.80 16.20 19.91
C ASP A 227 12.48 17.42 19.28
N TYR A 228 12.44 17.53 17.94
CA TYR A 228 12.96 18.69 17.22
C TYR A 228 12.17 19.97 17.55
N LEU A 229 10.84 19.91 17.51
CA LEU A 229 10.01 21.05 17.92
C LEU A 229 10.28 21.47 19.37
N ALA A 230 10.66 20.53 20.25
CA ALA A 230 11.03 20.83 21.63
C ALA A 230 12.41 21.48 21.80
N SER A 231 13.32 21.40 20.83
CA SER A 231 14.58 22.15 20.85
C SER A 231 14.41 23.56 20.29
N GLU A 232 13.56 23.74 19.28
CA GLU A 232 13.41 25.01 18.55
C GLU A 232 12.32 25.94 19.10
N LEU A 233 11.26 25.42 19.74
CA LEU A 233 10.10 26.22 20.17
C LEU A 233 10.12 26.59 21.66
N GLU A 234 9.46 27.71 21.98
CA GLU A 234 9.29 28.17 23.35
C GLU A 234 8.29 27.30 24.15
N LYS A 235 8.43 27.31 25.48
CA LYS A 235 7.47 26.66 26.39
C LYS A 235 6.10 27.32 26.25
N GLY A 236 5.06 26.51 26.06
CA GLY A 236 3.71 26.95 25.77
C GLY A 236 3.38 27.06 24.27
N ALA A 237 4.33 26.76 23.38
CA ALA A 237 4.10 26.76 21.95
C ALA A 237 2.98 25.79 21.54
N ARG A 238 2.22 26.20 20.52
CA ARG A 238 1.03 25.52 20.01
C ARG A 238 1.38 24.86 18.68
N VAL A 239 1.29 23.53 18.64
CA VAL A 239 1.59 22.72 17.45
C VAL A 239 0.28 22.32 16.79
N GLY A 240 -0.01 22.91 15.62
CA GLY A 240 -1.22 22.67 14.85
C GLY A 240 -1.21 21.35 14.08
N ILE A 241 -2.39 20.75 13.90
CA ILE A 241 -2.61 19.59 13.02
C ILE A 241 -4.09 19.56 12.58
N ASP A 242 -4.38 19.03 11.38
CA ASP A 242 -5.74 18.65 10.98
C ASP A 242 -6.12 17.34 11.70
N PRO A 243 -7.15 17.33 12.57
CA PRO A 243 -7.52 16.13 13.31
C PRO A 243 -8.12 15.02 12.43
N ASN A 244 -8.40 15.29 11.15
CA ASN A 244 -8.80 14.26 10.20
C ASN A 244 -7.60 13.45 9.69
N THR A 245 -6.41 14.05 9.57
CA THR A 245 -5.23 13.41 8.93
C THR A 245 -4.28 12.76 9.93
N ILE A 246 -4.76 12.35 11.10
CA ILE A 246 -3.95 11.63 12.09
C ILE A 246 -4.82 10.63 12.84
N ALA A 247 -4.37 9.38 12.93
CA ALA A 247 -5.02 8.34 13.71
C ALA A 247 -5.10 8.74 15.19
N SER A 248 -6.22 8.47 15.85
CA SER A 248 -6.46 8.96 17.21
C SER A 248 -5.47 8.42 18.25
N GLY A 249 -4.96 7.20 18.09
CA GLY A 249 -3.89 6.65 18.93
C GLY A 249 -2.60 7.48 18.81
N ALA A 250 -2.09 7.62 17.58
CA ALA A 250 -0.90 8.43 17.29
C ALA A 250 -1.06 9.91 17.73
N ALA A 251 -2.25 10.48 17.63
CA ALA A 251 -2.53 11.83 18.10
C ALA A 251 -2.48 11.96 19.63
N LEU A 252 -2.89 10.93 20.37
CA LEU A 252 -2.78 10.89 21.83
C LEU A 252 -1.33 10.72 22.29
N GLU A 253 -0.54 9.89 21.60
CA GLU A 253 0.90 9.75 21.82
C GLU A 253 1.63 11.08 21.56
N LEU A 254 1.44 11.67 20.36
CA LEU A 254 2.00 12.98 20.01
C LEU A 254 1.60 14.06 21.02
N LYS A 255 0.35 14.08 21.46
CA LYS A 255 -0.11 15.02 22.49
C LYS A 255 0.65 14.82 23.81
N ALA A 256 0.80 13.58 24.27
CA ALA A 256 1.52 13.28 25.51
C ALA A 256 3.00 13.69 25.43
N THR A 257 3.66 13.40 24.29
CA THR A 257 5.03 13.85 24.04
C THR A 257 5.13 15.37 24.06
N LEU A 258 4.25 16.10 23.36
CA LEU A 258 4.25 17.57 23.36
C LEU A 258 4.00 18.14 24.77
N GLU A 259 3.08 17.56 25.55
CA GLU A 259 2.79 17.98 26.93
C GLU A 259 3.99 17.77 27.87
N GLU A 260 4.74 16.66 27.73
CA GLU A 260 6.00 16.42 28.46
C GLU A 260 7.04 17.51 28.15
N LYS A 261 7.16 17.88 26.86
CA LYS A 261 8.03 18.97 26.38
C LYS A 261 7.49 20.37 26.68
N LYS A 262 6.34 20.49 27.36
CA LYS A 262 5.66 21.75 27.73
C LYS A 262 5.16 22.57 26.53
N MET A 263 4.78 21.89 25.46
CA MET A 263 4.02 22.42 24.33
C MET A 263 2.57 21.95 24.38
N ALA A 264 1.71 22.42 23.47
CA ALA A 264 0.31 22.01 23.37
C ALA A 264 -0.05 21.61 21.93
N LEU A 265 -0.62 20.41 21.75
CA LEU A 265 -1.26 20.04 20.49
C LEU A 265 -2.53 20.89 20.28
N ALA A 266 -2.69 21.45 19.08
CA ALA A 266 -3.79 22.33 18.70
C ALA A 266 -4.52 21.77 17.45
N PRO A 267 -5.50 20.86 17.63
CA PRO A 267 -6.34 20.40 16.53
C PRO A 267 -7.10 21.54 15.85
N LEU A 268 -6.96 21.68 14.53
CA LEU A 268 -7.63 22.68 13.71
C LEU A 268 -8.57 22.01 12.68
N GLU A 269 -9.88 22.19 12.83
CA GLU A 269 -10.90 21.62 11.90
C GLU A 269 -10.83 22.19 10.48
N GLU A 270 -10.20 23.35 10.29
CA GLU A 270 -9.83 23.87 8.97
C GLU A 270 -8.40 23.42 8.65
N ASN A 271 -8.24 22.67 7.55
CA ASN A 271 -6.91 22.32 7.07
C ASN A 271 -6.26 23.56 6.42
N LEU A 272 -5.16 24.03 7.01
CA LEU A 272 -4.52 25.27 6.57
C LEU A 272 -3.87 25.14 5.18
N VAL A 273 -3.56 23.92 4.72
CA VAL A 273 -3.01 23.70 3.38
C VAL A 273 -4.12 23.90 2.35
N ASP A 274 -5.32 23.37 2.61
CA ASP A 274 -6.49 23.58 1.73
C ASP A 274 -6.82 25.07 1.58
N ALA A 275 -6.64 25.85 2.65
CA ALA A 275 -6.86 27.31 2.68
C ALA A 275 -5.82 28.13 1.89
N VAL A 276 -4.67 27.52 1.52
CA VAL A 276 -3.65 28.08 0.62
C VAL A 276 -3.84 27.54 -0.80
N TRP A 277 -4.17 26.25 -0.94
CA TRP A 277 -4.40 25.58 -2.23
C TRP A 277 -5.63 26.12 -2.96
N GLY A 278 -6.67 26.52 -2.22
CA GLY A 278 -7.81 27.27 -2.76
C GLY A 278 -8.54 26.54 -3.89
N SER A 279 -8.78 27.24 -5.00
CA SER A 279 -9.48 26.69 -6.17
C SER A 279 -8.66 25.69 -6.99
N ASP A 280 -7.34 25.68 -6.82
CA ASP A 280 -6.43 24.81 -7.59
C ASP A 280 -6.27 23.42 -6.94
N ARG A 281 -6.97 23.19 -5.82
CA ARG A 281 -7.11 21.87 -5.21
C ARG A 281 -7.87 20.95 -6.17
N PRO A 282 -7.32 19.75 -6.49
CA PRO A 282 -8.03 18.77 -7.30
C PRO A 282 -9.43 18.46 -6.73
N PRO A 283 -10.43 18.24 -7.59
CA PRO A 283 -11.78 17.90 -7.14
C PRO A 283 -11.76 16.58 -6.37
N PHE A 284 -12.80 16.38 -5.56
CA PHE A 284 -13.07 15.05 -4.99
C PHE A 284 -13.22 14.05 -6.16
N PRO A 285 -12.59 12.85 -6.08
CA PRO A 285 -12.66 11.88 -7.17
C PRO A 285 -14.09 11.41 -7.40
N ASP A 286 -14.43 11.02 -8.63
CA ASP A 286 -15.78 10.70 -9.12
C ASP A 286 -15.89 9.26 -9.64
N ALA A 287 -14.98 8.36 -9.24
CA ALA A 287 -14.92 7.01 -9.78
C ALA A 287 -16.15 6.17 -9.36
N PRO A 288 -16.89 5.58 -10.31
CA PRO A 288 -18.12 4.84 -9.98
C PRO A 288 -17.82 3.56 -9.20
N LEU A 289 -18.68 3.26 -8.23
CA LEU A 289 -18.64 2.01 -7.48
C LEU A 289 -19.10 0.83 -8.35
N ARG A 290 -18.44 -0.31 -8.12
CA ARG A 290 -18.82 -1.62 -8.69
C ARG A 290 -18.94 -2.67 -7.59
N VAL A 291 -19.78 -3.67 -7.82
CA VAL A 291 -19.85 -4.87 -6.97
C VAL A 291 -18.57 -5.69 -7.13
N HIS A 292 -18.11 -6.31 -6.06
CA HIS A 292 -17.12 -7.38 -6.10
C HIS A 292 -17.85 -8.74 -6.09
N PRO A 293 -17.82 -9.50 -7.20
CA PRO A 293 -18.62 -10.72 -7.35
C PRO A 293 -18.43 -11.75 -6.22
N LEU A 294 -19.52 -12.38 -5.80
CA LEU A 294 -19.49 -13.40 -4.74
C LEU A 294 -18.56 -14.58 -5.06
N GLN A 295 -18.38 -14.92 -6.34
CA GLN A 295 -17.43 -15.95 -6.80
C GLN A 295 -15.96 -15.66 -6.45
N PHE A 296 -15.60 -14.40 -6.20
CA PHE A 296 -14.27 -13.98 -5.76
C PHE A 296 -14.26 -13.62 -4.27
N ALA A 297 -15.34 -13.04 -3.75
CA ALA A 297 -15.46 -12.67 -2.33
C ALA A 297 -15.62 -13.88 -1.39
N GLY A 298 -16.23 -14.98 -1.87
CA GLY A 298 -16.53 -16.21 -1.12
C GLY A 298 -17.60 -16.11 -0.04
N VAL A 299 -17.78 -14.93 0.56
CA VAL A 299 -18.72 -14.68 1.67
C VAL A 299 -19.59 -13.47 1.36
N SER A 300 -20.89 -13.56 1.63
CA SER A 300 -21.86 -12.49 1.34
C SER A 300 -21.69 -11.29 2.31
N VAL A 301 -22.19 -10.13 1.90
CA VAL A 301 -22.22 -8.93 2.77
C VAL A 301 -23.05 -9.18 4.03
N ALA A 302 -24.17 -9.91 3.89
CA ALA A 302 -25.04 -10.24 5.02
C ALA A 302 -24.31 -11.13 6.06
N ASP A 303 -23.53 -12.12 5.62
CA ASP A 303 -22.78 -13.02 6.51
C ASP A 303 -21.59 -12.31 7.16
N LYS A 304 -20.88 -11.44 6.42
CA LYS A 304 -19.81 -10.59 6.98
C LYS A 304 -20.36 -9.64 8.04
N LEU A 305 -21.48 -8.96 7.78
CA LEU A 305 -22.18 -8.11 8.75
C LEU A 305 -22.71 -8.92 9.95
N ALA A 306 -23.25 -10.12 9.75
CA ALA A 306 -23.70 -10.98 10.84
C ALA A 306 -22.54 -11.39 11.77
N THR A 307 -21.39 -11.73 11.19
CA THR A 307 -20.15 -12.08 11.92
C THR A 307 -19.64 -10.88 12.71
N LEU A 308 -19.60 -9.70 12.08
CA LEU A 308 -19.21 -8.44 12.73
C LEU A 308 -20.14 -8.11 13.92
N ARG A 309 -21.46 -8.25 13.74
CA ARG A 309 -22.46 -8.02 14.80
C ARG A 309 -22.33 -8.99 15.97
N GLN A 310 -21.90 -10.24 15.74
CA GLN A 310 -21.59 -11.17 16.83
C GLN A 310 -20.37 -10.70 17.63
N ALA A 311 -19.32 -10.21 16.97
CA ALA A 311 -18.17 -9.62 17.65
C ALA A 311 -18.56 -8.34 18.42
N MET A 312 -19.36 -7.45 17.82
CA MET A 312 -19.88 -6.25 18.50
C MET A 312 -20.68 -6.61 19.75
N ALA A 313 -21.61 -7.57 19.65
CA ALA A 313 -22.43 -8.00 20.78
C ALA A 313 -21.61 -8.60 21.94
N LYS A 314 -20.54 -9.34 21.61
CA LYS A 314 -19.61 -9.91 22.61
C LYS A 314 -18.91 -8.82 23.43
N GLU A 315 -18.54 -7.70 22.80
CA GLU A 315 -17.89 -6.55 23.45
C GLU A 315 -18.91 -5.50 23.95
N GLY A 316 -20.21 -5.83 24.00
CA GLY A 316 -21.28 -4.90 24.45
C GLY A 316 -21.49 -3.68 23.54
N CYS A 317 -20.97 -3.73 22.32
CA CYS A 317 -21.09 -2.66 21.33
C CYS A 317 -22.39 -2.78 20.53
N SER A 318 -23.06 -1.65 20.35
CA SER A 318 -24.31 -1.54 19.59
C SER A 318 -24.14 -0.97 18.19
N ALA A 319 -23.04 -0.26 17.96
CA ALA A 319 -22.62 0.18 16.64
C ALA A 319 -21.09 0.19 16.52
N MET A 320 -20.58 0.21 15.29
CA MET A 320 -19.16 0.29 14.98
C MET A 320 -18.92 1.29 13.86
N MET A 321 -17.89 2.12 14.02
CA MET A 321 -17.36 3.00 12.98
C MET A 321 -16.24 2.28 12.23
N VAL A 322 -16.34 2.21 10.90
CA VAL A 322 -15.31 1.66 10.01
C VAL A 322 -14.81 2.79 9.12
N SER A 323 -13.52 3.10 9.26
CA SER A 323 -12.87 4.26 8.62
C SER A 323 -11.89 3.86 7.51
N SER A 324 -11.30 2.65 7.58
CA SER A 324 -10.32 2.16 6.61
C SER A 324 -11.01 1.69 5.33
N LEU A 325 -10.58 2.21 4.18
CA LEU A 325 -11.29 2.06 2.91
C LEU A 325 -11.30 0.61 2.39
N ASP A 326 -10.24 -0.14 2.67
CA ASP A 326 -10.12 -1.55 2.31
C ASP A 326 -11.04 -2.45 3.17
N GLU A 327 -11.24 -2.11 4.45
CA GLU A 327 -12.23 -2.77 5.31
C GLU A 327 -13.66 -2.51 4.84
N ILE A 328 -13.98 -1.28 4.42
CA ILE A 328 -15.29 -0.94 3.85
C ILE A 328 -15.52 -1.72 2.55
N ALA A 329 -14.53 -1.71 1.64
CA ALA A 329 -14.57 -2.43 0.37
C ALA A 329 -14.72 -3.95 0.57
N TRP A 330 -14.02 -4.53 1.54
CA TRP A 330 -14.10 -5.95 1.87
C TRP A 330 -15.41 -6.32 2.57
N LEU A 331 -15.87 -5.53 3.54
CA LEU A 331 -17.09 -5.79 4.31
C LEU A 331 -18.34 -5.75 3.42
N LEU A 332 -18.39 -4.76 2.51
CA LEU A 332 -19.55 -4.50 1.66
C LEU A 332 -19.46 -5.17 0.28
N ASN A 333 -18.40 -5.94 -0.02
CA ASN A 333 -18.14 -6.52 -1.34
C ASN A 333 -18.31 -5.47 -2.47
N VAL A 334 -17.70 -4.31 -2.32
CA VAL A 334 -17.66 -3.25 -3.35
C VAL A 334 -16.22 -2.86 -3.65
N ARG A 335 -15.98 -2.24 -4.80
CA ARG A 335 -14.70 -1.65 -5.19
C ARG A 335 -14.94 -0.30 -5.86
N GLY A 336 -13.99 0.61 -5.72
CA GLY A 336 -13.97 1.91 -6.40
C GLY A 336 -12.71 2.08 -7.23
N GLY A 337 -12.35 3.33 -7.49
CA GLY A 337 -11.09 3.75 -8.12
C GLY A 337 -10.77 5.21 -7.80
N ASP A 338 -11.03 5.62 -6.54
CA ASP A 338 -10.81 7.01 -6.09
C ASP A 338 -9.34 7.31 -5.76
N ILE A 339 -8.55 6.27 -5.53
CA ILE A 339 -7.13 6.31 -5.23
C ILE A 339 -6.46 5.43 -6.29
N ALA A 340 -5.49 5.98 -7.02
CA ALA A 340 -4.76 5.24 -8.04
C ALA A 340 -4.16 3.96 -7.44
N HIS A 341 -4.18 2.86 -8.19
CA HIS A 341 -3.65 1.55 -7.80
C HIS A 341 -4.40 0.83 -6.67
N CYS A 342 -5.31 1.50 -5.97
CA CYS A 342 -6.07 0.98 -4.83
C CYS A 342 -7.57 0.94 -5.19
N PRO A 343 -8.19 -0.24 -5.40
CA PRO A 343 -9.56 -0.36 -5.92
C PRO A 343 -10.64 -0.09 -4.85
N VAL A 344 -10.53 1.06 -4.18
CA VAL A 344 -11.36 1.52 -3.06
C VAL A 344 -12.08 2.82 -3.43
N THR A 345 -13.03 3.23 -2.59
CA THR A 345 -13.69 4.54 -2.68
C THR A 345 -13.46 5.29 -1.37
N LEU A 346 -13.41 6.63 -1.41
CA LEU A 346 -13.45 7.48 -0.23
C LEU A 346 -14.81 7.32 0.46
N ALA A 347 -14.80 6.71 1.64
CA ALA A 347 -16.01 6.36 2.36
C ALA A 347 -15.82 6.15 3.86
N PHE A 348 -16.92 6.25 4.62
CA PHE A 348 -17.04 5.70 5.97
C PHE A 348 -18.17 4.69 6.00
N ALA A 349 -18.15 3.75 6.94
CA ALA A 349 -19.31 2.93 7.25
C ALA A 349 -19.65 2.94 8.74
N VAL A 350 -20.94 3.06 9.05
CA VAL A 350 -21.48 2.84 10.40
C VAL A 350 -22.30 1.56 10.36
N VAL A 351 -21.90 0.55 11.14
CA VAL A 351 -22.62 -0.72 11.27
C VAL A 351 -23.39 -0.70 12.58
N GLU A 352 -24.69 -0.95 12.52
CA GLU A 352 -25.59 -1.13 13.67
C GLU A 352 -26.04 -2.60 13.77
N MET A 353 -26.69 -2.98 14.86
CA MET A 353 -27.10 -4.37 15.12
C MET A 353 -28.09 -4.96 14.09
N ASP A 354 -28.84 -4.14 13.35
CA ASP A 354 -29.88 -4.58 12.41
C ASP A 354 -29.73 -4.05 10.97
N LYS A 355 -29.00 -2.94 10.77
CA LYS A 355 -28.74 -2.26 9.49
C LYS A 355 -27.29 -1.75 9.39
N ALA A 356 -26.89 -1.17 8.27
CA ALA A 356 -25.65 -0.41 8.16
C ALA A 356 -25.82 0.79 7.21
N THR A 357 -24.89 1.74 7.28
CA THR A 357 -24.88 2.94 6.43
C THR A 357 -23.49 3.19 5.86
N LEU A 358 -23.41 3.30 4.54
CA LEU A 358 -22.23 3.71 3.78
C LEU A 358 -22.31 5.22 3.49
N TYR A 359 -21.30 5.97 3.91
CA TYR A 359 -21.12 7.39 3.59
C TYR A 359 -20.15 7.49 2.45
N THR A 360 -20.62 7.84 1.27
CA THR A 360 -19.80 8.01 0.06
C THR A 360 -20.49 9.01 -0.87
N ASP A 361 -19.81 9.46 -1.92
CA ASP A 361 -20.46 10.30 -2.91
C ASP A 361 -21.57 9.50 -3.61
N GLN A 362 -22.81 10.02 -3.56
CA GLN A 362 -23.98 9.29 -4.04
C GLN A 362 -23.99 9.14 -5.56
N ASP A 363 -23.33 10.05 -6.30
CA ASP A 363 -23.22 9.97 -7.75
C ASP A 363 -22.35 8.78 -8.21
N LYS A 364 -21.53 8.22 -7.31
CA LYS A 364 -20.75 6.99 -7.55
C LYS A 364 -21.58 5.72 -7.42
N VAL A 365 -22.73 5.77 -6.72
CA VAL A 365 -23.51 4.58 -6.37
C VAL A 365 -24.34 4.14 -7.57
N THR A 366 -23.79 3.22 -8.36
CA THR A 366 -24.49 2.65 -9.52
C THR A 366 -25.76 1.89 -9.10
N PRO A 367 -26.77 1.74 -9.99
CA PRO A 367 -28.00 0.99 -9.66
C PRO A 367 -27.75 -0.46 -9.23
N GLU A 368 -26.71 -1.10 -9.78
CA GLU A 368 -26.27 -2.44 -9.37
C GLU A 368 -25.77 -2.46 -7.92
N VAL A 369 -24.89 -1.52 -7.56
CA VAL A 369 -24.37 -1.38 -6.20
C VAL A 369 -25.48 -1.01 -5.21
N ALA A 370 -26.40 -0.12 -5.60
CA ALA A 370 -27.57 0.21 -4.77
C ALA A 370 -28.43 -1.01 -4.46
N ALA A 371 -28.69 -1.88 -5.45
CA ALA A 371 -29.45 -3.11 -5.25
C ALA A 371 -28.70 -4.12 -4.35
N HIS A 372 -27.42 -4.36 -4.61
CA HIS A 372 -26.53 -5.23 -3.83
C HIS A 372 -26.43 -4.79 -2.36
N LEU A 373 -26.29 -3.49 -2.09
CA LEU A 373 -26.27 -2.94 -0.74
C LEU A 373 -27.63 -3.03 -0.05
N ALA A 374 -28.73 -2.77 -0.77
CA ALA A 374 -30.08 -2.87 -0.23
C ALA A 374 -30.45 -4.29 0.21
N GLU A 375 -30.02 -5.32 -0.52
CA GLU A 375 -30.22 -6.74 -0.16
C GLU A 375 -29.64 -7.06 1.24
N ALA A 376 -28.48 -6.48 1.57
CA ALA A 376 -27.82 -6.63 2.86
C ALA A 376 -28.27 -5.60 3.93
N LYS A 377 -29.34 -4.82 3.68
CA LYS A 377 -29.83 -3.71 4.53
C LYS A 377 -28.78 -2.62 4.78
N VAL A 378 -27.98 -2.32 3.77
CA VAL A 378 -27.01 -1.22 3.78
C VAL A 378 -27.61 -0.04 3.03
N SER A 379 -27.70 1.12 3.69
CA SER A 379 -28.16 2.37 3.07
C SER A 379 -26.98 3.25 2.67
N CYS A 380 -27.16 4.14 1.68
CA CYS A 380 -26.13 5.08 1.24
C CYS A 380 -26.50 6.52 1.63
N ARG A 381 -25.54 7.28 2.15
CA ARG A 381 -25.64 8.71 2.44
C ARG A 381 -24.47 9.47 1.82
N PRO A 382 -24.59 10.79 1.56
CA PRO A 382 -23.48 11.60 1.07
C PRO A 382 -22.22 11.48 1.93
N TYR A 383 -21.06 11.61 1.29
CA TYR A 383 -19.78 11.72 1.99
C TYR A 383 -19.70 13.06 2.72
N ASP A 384 -19.95 13.04 4.02
CA ASP A 384 -19.67 14.17 4.90
C ASP A 384 -19.10 13.63 6.22
N LEU A 385 -17.86 14.02 6.51
CA LEU A 385 -17.14 13.73 7.74
C LEU A 385 -17.94 14.14 8.98
N LYS A 386 -18.70 15.24 8.92
CA LYS A 386 -19.54 15.72 10.03
C LYS A 386 -20.83 14.93 10.13
N ALA A 387 -21.49 14.60 9.02
CA ALA A 387 -22.67 13.73 9.03
C ALA A 387 -22.35 12.32 9.56
N ALA A 388 -21.26 11.68 9.13
CA ALA A 388 -20.86 10.36 9.63
C ALA A 388 -20.61 10.36 11.15
N ARG A 389 -19.95 11.41 11.67
CA ARG A 389 -19.78 11.66 13.12
C ARG A 389 -21.14 11.84 13.84
N ILE A 390 -22.09 12.56 13.24
CA ILE A 390 -23.45 12.77 13.79
C ILE A 390 -24.27 11.48 13.76
N ASP A 391 -24.18 10.67 12.72
CA ASP A 391 -24.94 9.42 12.65
C ASP A 391 -24.42 8.34 13.61
N ALA A 392 -23.10 8.30 13.86
CA ALA A 392 -22.55 7.54 15.00
C ALA A 392 -23.12 8.04 16.34
N THR A 393 -23.44 9.34 16.45
CA THR A 393 -24.09 9.95 17.62
C THR A 393 -25.56 9.53 17.76
N GLU A 394 -26.30 9.43 16.66
CA GLU A 394 -27.68 8.93 16.68
C GLU A 394 -27.73 7.41 16.94
N ALA A 395 -26.77 6.62 16.45
CA ALA A 395 -26.63 5.21 16.80
C ALA A 395 -26.42 5.00 18.32
N LEU A 396 -25.53 5.79 18.95
CA LEU A 396 -25.36 5.83 20.41
C LEU A 396 -26.66 6.16 21.15
N LYS A 397 -27.40 7.17 20.69
CA LYS A 397 -28.69 7.59 21.29
C LYS A 397 -29.79 6.54 21.11
N ALA A 398 -29.82 5.84 19.98
CA ALA A 398 -30.84 4.86 19.64
C ALA A 398 -30.67 3.56 20.45
N ALA A 399 -29.43 3.07 20.58
CA ALA A 399 -29.17 1.79 21.22
C ALA A 399 -28.92 1.87 22.74
N GLY A 400 -28.40 3.00 23.25
CA GLY A 400 -28.01 3.12 24.65
C GLY A 400 -26.86 2.20 25.06
N GLY A 401 -25.96 1.87 24.12
CA GLY A 401 -24.78 1.04 24.33
C GLY A 401 -23.47 1.73 23.91
N MET A 402 -22.41 0.94 23.72
CA MET A 402 -21.10 1.41 23.29
C MET A 402 -21.00 1.52 21.76
N VAL A 403 -20.18 2.44 21.25
CA VAL A 403 -19.70 2.41 19.85
C VAL A 403 -18.25 1.94 19.80
N TRP A 404 -17.97 0.95 18.96
CA TRP A 404 -16.62 0.50 18.66
C TRP A 404 -15.95 1.48 17.68
N VAL A 405 -14.80 2.02 18.09
CA VAL A 405 -13.91 2.82 17.23
C VAL A 405 -12.51 2.24 17.33
N ASP A 406 -11.90 1.96 16.18
CA ASP A 406 -10.49 1.55 16.12
C ASP A 406 -9.59 2.80 16.24
N PRO A 407 -8.72 2.89 17.27
CA PRO A 407 -7.88 4.08 17.47
C PRO A 407 -6.74 4.22 16.46
N ASP A 408 -6.29 3.12 15.86
CA ASP A 408 -5.20 3.05 14.88
C ASP A 408 -5.71 3.33 13.45
N LYS A 409 -7.01 3.13 13.21
CA LYS A 409 -7.67 3.30 11.89
C LYS A 409 -8.64 4.46 11.80
N SER A 410 -9.03 5.07 12.92
CA SER A 410 -9.95 6.23 12.93
C SER A 410 -9.21 7.49 13.32
N SER A 411 -9.47 8.56 12.59
CA SER A 411 -8.85 9.86 12.85
C SER A 411 -9.23 10.45 14.20
N LEU A 412 -8.39 11.34 14.74
CA LEU A 412 -8.67 12.07 15.98
C LEU A 412 -10.06 12.72 15.95
N ALA A 413 -10.46 13.31 14.82
CA ALA A 413 -11.73 13.98 14.66
C ALA A 413 -12.95 13.03 14.73
N VAL A 414 -12.80 11.78 14.26
CA VAL A 414 -13.82 10.74 14.39
C VAL A 414 -13.92 10.28 15.85
N MET A 415 -12.77 10.06 16.50
CA MET A 415 -12.71 9.62 17.91
C MET A 415 -13.27 10.69 18.88
N ASP A 416 -12.89 11.95 18.72
CA ASP A 416 -13.38 13.06 19.55
C ASP A 416 -14.88 13.27 19.39
N ALA A 417 -15.40 13.11 18.17
CA ALA A 417 -16.83 13.18 17.94
C ALA A 417 -17.59 12.00 18.57
N ALA A 418 -17.09 10.76 18.46
CA ALA A 418 -17.68 9.61 19.14
C ALA A 418 -17.66 9.77 20.68
N LYS A 419 -16.60 10.36 21.24
CA LYS A 419 -16.49 10.68 22.68
C LYS A 419 -17.45 11.81 23.10
N ALA A 420 -17.60 12.86 22.30
CA ALA A 420 -18.56 13.93 22.53
C ALA A 420 -20.02 13.41 22.47
N ALA A 421 -20.31 12.61 21.45
CA ALA A 421 -21.58 11.93 21.23
C ALA A 421 -22.01 11.07 22.43
N ALA A 422 -21.11 10.21 22.91
CA ALA A 422 -21.37 9.35 24.06
C ALA A 422 -21.64 10.17 25.34
N LYS A 423 -20.91 11.29 25.52
CA LYS A 423 -21.12 12.23 26.63
C LYS A 423 -22.48 12.92 26.58
N GLU A 424 -23.00 13.24 25.40
CA GLU A 424 -24.36 13.77 25.24
C GLU A 424 -25.44 12.72 25.47
N ALA A 425 -25.28 11.51 24.90
CA ALA A 425 -26.19 10.40 25.10
C ALA A 425 -26.31 10.02 26.59
N LYS A 426 -25.19 9.97 27.32
CA LYS A 426 -25.16 9.75 28.77
C LYS A 426 -25.95 10.83 29.54
N LYS A 427 -25.73 12.12 29.24
CA LYS A 427 -26.52 13.23 29.83
C LYS A 427 -28.02 13.07 29.57
N ALA A 428 -28.41 12.68 28.36
CA ALA A 428 -29.81 12.50 27.98
C ALA A 428 -30.47 11.33 28.73
N ILE A 429 -29.75 10.22 28.94
CA ILE A 429 -30.20 9.07 29.74
C ILE A 429 -30.38 9.47 31.20
N GLU A 430 -29.40 10.15 31.80
CA GLU A 430 -29.49 10.67 33.16
C GLU A 430 -30.68 11.63 33.34
N ALA A 431 -30.93 12.51 32.37
CA ALA A 431 -32.06 13.43 32.38
C ALA A 431 -33.41 12.68 32.32
N LYS A 432 -33.53 11.68 31.44
CA LYS A 432 -34.73 10.80 31.35
C LYS A 432 -34.96 10.03 32.67
N ALA A 433 -33.90 9.50 33.29
CA ALA A 433 -33.97 8.81 34.57
C ALA A 433 -34.45 9.74 35.70
N LYS A 434 -33.85 10.94 35.82
CA LYS A 434 -34.25 11.99 36.78
C LYS A 434 -35.71 12.42 36.57
N ALA A 435 -36.16 12.56 35.32
CA ALA A 435 -37.55 12.89 35.00
C ALA A 435 -38.53 11.76 35.38
N LYS A 436 -38.17 10.50 35.11
CA LYS A 436 -38.97 9.32 35.49
C LYS A 436 -39.10 9.19 37.02
N ALA A 437 -38.00 9.37 37.75
CA ALA A 437 -38.00 9.38 39.22
C ALA A 437 -38.87 10.52 39.80
N LYS A 438 -38.80 11.73 39.21
CA LYS A 438 -39.66 12.87 39.61
C LYS A 438 -41.15 12.60 39.36
N LYS A 439 -41.49 11.85 38.30
CA LYS A 439 -42.87 11.49 37.93
C LYS A 439 -43.45 10.31 38.73
N ALA A 440 -42.59 9.45 39.30
CA ALA A 440 -42.99 8.30 40.13
C ALA A 440 -43.49 8.68 41.54
N GLY A 441 -43.23 9.91 42.00
CA GLY A 441 -43.76 10.45 43.25
C GLY A 441 -43.01 10.03 44.52
N LYS A 442 -43.10 10.85 45.57
CA LYS A 442 -42.51 10.54 46.89
C LYS A 442 -43.28 9.42 47.59
N LYS A 443 -42.89 8.16 47.37
CA LYS A 443 -43.06 7.08 48.37
C LYS A 443 -41.69 6.48 48.70
N LYS A 444 -41.29 6.60 49.96
CA LYS A 444 -40.02 6.10 50.51
C LYS A 444 -40.00 4.56 50.52
N ALA A 445 -38.96 3.96 49.93
CA ALA A 445 -38.19 2.85 50.48
C ALA A 445 -36.94 2.63 49.61
N GLY A 446 -35.78 2.36 50.22
CA GLY A 446 -34.58 1.82 49.56
C GLY A 446 -33.89 2.68 48.48
N VAL A 447 -32.74 3.27 48.81
CA VAL A 447 -31.77 3.70 47.78
C VAL A 447 -30.97 2.48 47.36
N GLU A 448 -31.55 1.62 46.52
CA GLU A 448 -30.84 0.56 45.78
C GLU A 448 -31.76 -0.04 44.69
N ALA A 449 -32.10 0.80 43.72
CA ALA A 449 -32.72 0.39 42.46
C ALA A 449 -32.31 1.37 41.35
N ALA A 450 -31.00 1.64 41.24
CA ALA A 450 -30.46 2.10 39.99
C ALA A 450 -30.61 0.94 39.00
N ALA A 451 -31.66 0.99 38.17
CA ALA A 451 -31.75 0.11 37.02
C ALA A 451 -30.46 0.31 36.21
N GLU A 452 -29.68 -0.76 36.10
CA GLU A 452 -28.34 -0.77 35.53
C GLU A 452 -28.44 -0.40 34.05
N SER A 453 -28.34 0.89 33.76
CA SER A 453 -28.41 1.40 32.39
C SER A 453 -27.17 0.93 31.67
N ALA A 454 -27.36 0.25 30.54
CA ALA A 454 -26.27 -0.24 29.71
C ALA A 454 -25.21 0.86 29.48
N PRO A 455 -23.90 0.50 29.51
CA PRO A 455 -22.84 1.48 29.43
C PRO A 455 -22.88 2.20 28.08
N VAL A 456 -22.91 3.53 28.13
CA VAL A 456 -22.81 4.40 26.96
C VAL A 456 -21.44 5.06 26.94
N GLY A 457 -20.72 4.88 25.84
CA GLY A 457 -19.30 5.20 25.74
C GLY A 457 -18.74 4.83 24.36
N VAL A 458 -17.42 4.94 24.25
CA VAL A 458 -16.65 4.46 23.11
C VAL A 458 -15.83 3.26 23.58
N PHE A 459 -15.85 2.19 22.79
CA PHE A 459 -14.99 1.02 22.96
C PHE A 459 -13.81 1.18 21.99
N GLU A 460 -12.64 1.49 22.55
CA GLU A 460 -11.42 1.78 21.80
C GLU A 460 -10.59 0.49 21.69
N SER A 461 -10.67 -0.18 20.54
CA SER A 461 -10.01 -1.47 20.30
C SER A 461 -9.87 -1.75 18.81
N LYS A 462 -8.92 -2.61 18.43
CA LYS A 462 -8.67 -2.97 17.03
C LYS A 462 -9.88 -3.64 16.39
N THR A 463 -10.22 -3.23 15.18
CA THR A 463 -11.25 -3.80 14.31
C THR A 463 -11.05 -5.31 14.11
N PRO A 464 -12.11 -6.14 14.20
CA PRO A 464 -12.01 -7.57 13.88
C PRO A 464 -11.91 -7.80 12.35
N LEU A 465 -12.27 -6.79 11.53
CA LEU A 465 -12.25 -6.88 10.07
C LEU A 465 -10.82 -7.03 9.53
N GLY A 466 -9.85 -6.33 10.14
CA GLY A 466 -8.43 -6.41 9.79
C GLY A 466 -7.89 -7.84 9.80
N LEU A 467 -8.20 -8.60 10.85
CA LEU A 467 -7.82 -10.02 10.94
C LEU A 467 -8.68 -10.91 10.05
N ALA A 468 -9.99 -10.65 9.95
CA ALA A 468 -10.91 -11.42 9.11
C ALA A 468 -10.52 -11.40 7.63
N LYS A 469 -10.15 -10.23 7.07
CA LYS A 469 -9.67 -10.11 5.68
C LYS A 469 -8.21 -10.53 5.48
N ALA A 470 -7.43 -10.64 6.56
CA ALA A 470 -6.05 -11.14 6.47
C ALA A 470 -6.04 -12.64 6.13
N LEU A 471 -7.01 -13.41 6.66
CA LEU A 471 -7.21 -14.84 6.43
C LEU A 471 -8.13 -15.08 5.23
N LYS A 472 -7.55 -15.35 4.05
CA LYS A 472 -8.32 -15.48 2.80
C LYS A 472 -9.09 -16.80 2.78
N ASN A 473 -10.35 -16.74 2.38
CA ASN A 473 -11.16 -17.94 2.17
C ASN A 473 -10.82 -18.62 0.82
N GLU A 474 -11.35 -19.83 0.57
CA GLU A 474 -11.00 -20.60 -0.64
C GLU A 474 -11.33 -19.89 -1.97
N ALA A 475 -12.38 -19.05 -2.03
CA ALA A 475 -12.69 -18.28 -3.23
C ALA A 475 -11.69 -17.13 -3.44
N GLU A 476 -11.33 -16.41 -2.36
CA GLU A 476 -10.29 -15.38 -2.38
C GLU A 476 -8.92 -15.99 -2.76
N LEU A 477 -8.58 -17.17 -2.21
CA LEU A 477 -7.36 -17.90 -2.56
C LEU A 477 -7.36 -18.41 -4.00
N ALA A 478 -8.50 -18.88 -4.52
CA ALA A 478 -8.63 -19.27 -5.92
C ALA A 478 -8.46 -18.08 -6.87
N GLY A 479 -9.11 -16.94 -6.57
CA GLY A 479 -8.97 -15.70 -7.32
C GLY A 479 -7.54 -15.13 -7.31
N MET A 480 -6.86 -15.19 -6.16
CA MET A 480 -5.45 -14.80 -6.06
C MET A 480 -4.53 -15.69 -6.92
N ARG A 481 -4.73 -17.02 -6.91
CA ARG A 481 -3.95 -17.95 -7.76
C ARG A 481 -4.17 -17.68 -9.25
N GLU A 482 -5.41 -17.40 -9.64
CA GLU A 482 -5.78 -17.08 -11.02
C GLU A 482 -5.18 -15.73 -11.47
N ALA A 483 -5.25 -14.69 -10.63
CA ALA A 483 -4.60 -13.40 -10.90
C ALA A 483 -3.08 -13.56 -11.09
N HIS A 484 -2.41 -14.32 -10.22
CA HIS A 484 -0.97 -14.59 -10.34
C HIS A 484 -0.62 -15.43 -11.57
N LEU A 485 -1.50 -16.34 -12.01
CA LEU A 485 -1.30 -17.12 -13.24
C LEU A 485 -1.37 -16.23 -14.49
N ARG A 486 -2.38 -15.36 -14.58
CA ARG A 486 -2.54 -14.36 -15.66
C ARG A 486 -1.36 -13.40 -15.70
N ASP A 487 -0.97 -12.87 -14.53
CA ASP A 487 0.14 -11.93 -14.44
C ASP A 487 1.48 -12.59 -14.77
N SER A 488 1.70 -13.84 -14.35
CA SER A 488 2.89 -14.62 -14.75
C SER A 488 2.97 -14.83 -16.27
N ALA A 489 1.83 -15.03 -16.94
CA ALA A 489 1.78 -15.12 -18.40
C ALA A 489 2.11 -13.77 -19.07
N ALA A 490 1.60 -12.65 -18.53
CA ALA A 490 1.96 -11.31 -18.99
C ALA A 490 3.45 -11.00 -18.79
N MET A 491 4.01 -11.31 -17.62
CA MET A 491 5.44 -11.15 -17.32
C MET A 491 6.33 -12.00 -18.25
N ALA A 492 5.93 -13.24 -18.55
CA ALA A 492 6.66 -14.08 -19.51
C ALA A 492 6.65 -13.49 -20.93
N GLN A 493 5.52 -12.93 -21.38
CA GLN A 493 5.43 -12.22 -22.66
C GLN A 493 6.28 -10.94 -22.68
N PHE A 494 6.29 -10.19 -21.57
CA PHE A 494 7.14 -9.01 -21.40
C PHE A 494 8.63 -9.35 -21.47
N PHE A 495 9.10 -10.39 -20.77
CA PHE A 495 10.52 -10.76 -20.80
C PHE A 495 10.95 -11.26 -22.19
N ALA A 496 10.14 -12.08 -22.84
CA ALA A 496 10.41 -12.52 -24.22
C ALA A 496 10.47 -11.35 -25.22
N TRP A 497 9.66 -10.30 -25.00
CA TRP A 497 9.74 -9.06 -25.78
C TRP A 497 11.02 -8.28 -25.47
N LEU A 498 11.35 -8.07 -24.20
CA LEU A 498 12.52 -7.28 -23.78
C LEU A 498 13.83 -7.90 -24.29
N GLU A 499 13.96 -9.23 -24.17
CA GLU A 499 15.09 -9.98 -24.73
C GLU A 499 15.20 -9.79 -26.25
N ALA A 500 14.07 -9.84 -26.98
CA ALA A 500 14.06 -9.70 -28.43
C ALA A 500 14.43 -8.29 -28.91
N GLU A 501 13.94 -7.23 -28.25
CA GLU A 501 14.27 -5.84 -28.61
C GLU A 501 15.76 -5.54 -28.35
N VAL A 502 16.30 -5.98 -27.21
CA VAL A 502 17.72 -5.78 -26.88
C VAL A 502 18.62 -6.64 -27.79
N ALA A 503 18.23 -7.86 -28.12
CA ALA A 503 18.93 -8.69 -29.11
C ALA A 503 18.89 -8.11 -30.53
N ALA A 504 17.84 -7.36 -30.88
CA ALA A 504 17.75 -6.59 -32.13
C ALA A 504 18.57 -5.28 -32.10
N GLY A 505 19.25 -4.98 -30.99
CA GLY A 505 20.08 -3.78 -30.82
C GLY A 505 19.27 -2.51 -30.50
N ARG A 506 17.99 -2.63 -30.12
CA ARG A 506 17.21 -1.49 -29.65
C ARG A 506 17.57 -1.15 -28.21
N SER A 507 17.73 0.14 -27.96
CA SER A 507 17.81 0.72 -26.62
C SER A 507 16.38 0.91 -26.09
N VAL A 508 15.98 0.16 -25.06
CA VAL A 508 14.66 0.28 -24.40
C VAL A 508 14.81 1.12 -23.13
N THR A 509 13.96 2.10 -22.88
CA THR A 509 14.06 2.95 -21.67
C THR A 509 13.29 2.38 -20.46
N GLU A 510 13.63 2.84 -19.26
CA GLU A 510 12.91 2.45 -18.03
C GLU A 510 11.42 2.85 -18.08
N ALA A 511 11.08 4.01 -18.67
CA ALA A 511 9.69 4.39 -18.88
C ALA A 511 8.96 3.52 -19.93
N GLU A 512 9.66 3.11 -21.00
CA GLU A 512 9.10 2.17 -21.99
C GLU A 512 8.75 0.80 -21.37
N VAL A 513 9.51 0.35 -20.37
CA VAL A 513 9.22 -0.90 -19.63
C VAL A 513 7.87 -0.84 -18.92
N GLY A 514 7.58 0.24 -18.18
CA GLY A 514 6.29 0.42 -17.51
C GLY A 514 5.13 0.44 -18.50
N LEU A 515 5.26 1.23 -19.58
CA LEU A 515 4.26 1.28 -20.65
C LEU A 515 4.02 -0.09 -21.29
N LYS A 516 5.07 -0.88 -21.52
CA LYS A 516 4.94 -2.22 -22.10
C LYS A 516 4.30 -3.22 -21.15
N LEU A 517 4.59 -3.14 -19.86
CA LEU A 517 3.92 -3.97 -18.85
C LEU A 517 2.41 -3.70 -18.80
N ILE A 518 1.99 -2.43 -18.82
CA ILE A 518 0.57 -2.05 -18.92
C ILE A 518 -0.05 -2.63 -20.20
N GLU A 519 0.67 -2.56 -21.34
CA GLU A 519 0.19 -3.12 -22.63
C GLU A 519 -0.05 -4.64 -22.59
N VAL A 520 0.86 -5.43 -21.99
CA VAL A 520 0.71 -6.90 -21.94
C VAL A 520 -0.21 -7.37 -20.82
N ARG A 521 -0.28 -6.65 -19.69
CA ARG A 521 -1.25 -6.90 -18.62
C ARG A 521 -2.67 -6.55 -19.06
N GLY A 522 -2.83 -5.47 -19.81
CA GLY A 522 -4.11 -5.07 -20.44
C GLY A 522 -4.67 -6.05 -21.48
N GLN A 523 -3.91 -7.09 -21.85
CA GLN A 523 -4.39 -8.20 -22.69
C GLN A 523 -4.91 -9.39 -21.86
N GLN A 524 -4.67 -9.42 -20.55
CA GLN A 524 -5.16 -10.45 -19.65
C GLN A 524 -6.62 -10.21 -19.25
N GLU A 525 -7.38 -11.29 -19.05
CA GLU A 525 -8.76 -11.20 -18.59
C GLU A 525 -8.83 -10.58 -17.18
N GLY A 526 -9.77 -9.65 -17.00
CA GLY A 526 -10.04 -9.03 -15.70
C GLY A 526 -9.02 -7.99 -15.23
N PHE A 527 -8.00 -7.63 -16.03
CA PHE A 527 -7.08 -6.54 -15.69
C PHE A 527 -7.82 -5.20 -15.51
N ILE A 528 -7.41 -4.43 -14.49
CA ILE A 528 -8.01 -3.14 -14.14
C ILE A 528 -6.98 -2.01 -14.30
N GLU A 529 -5.88 -2.09 -13.55
CA GLU A 529 -4.79 -1.11 -13.48
C GLU A 529 -3.55 -1.76 -12.82
N GLU A 530 -2.43 -1.05 -12.75
CA GLU A 530 -1.27 -1.47 -11.94
C GLU A 530 -1.59 -1.42 -10.44
N SER A 531 -1.06 -2.34 -9.62
CA SER A 531 -1.25 -2.33 -8.16
C SER A 531 -0.34 -1.37 -7.40
N PHE A 532 0.65 -0.80 -8.09
CA PHE A 532 1.48 0.34 -7.70
C PHE A 532 2.24 0.84 -8.95
N PRO A 533 2.82 2.06 -8.96
CA PRO A 533 3.61 2.52 -10.11
C PRO A 533 4.85 1.66 -10.30
N THR A 534 4.99 1.06 -11.49
CA THR A 534 6.12 0.19 -11.86
C THR A 534 7.50 0.82 -11.56
N ILE A 535 8.37 0.06 -10.89
CA ILE A 535 9.79 0.39 -10.66
C ILE A 535 10.62 -0.34 -11.71
N ALA A 536 11.11 0.38 -12.72
CA ALA A 536 12.12 -0.14 -13.65
C ALA A 536 13.43 0.60 -13.39
N GLY A 537 14.40 -0.05 -12.73
CA GLY A 537 15.68 0.53 -12.33
C GLY A 537 16.85 -0.12 -13.07
N ALA A 538 17.40 0.58 -14.05
CA ALA A 538 18.53 0.17 -14.88
C ALA A 538 19.87 0.59 -14.27
N GLY A 539 20.74 -0.39 -13.99
CA GLY A 539 22.06 -0.17 -13.40
C GLY A 539 21.96 0.56 -12.04
N PRO A 540 22.64 1.71 -11.86
CA PRO A 540 22.58 2.48 -10.61
C PRO A 540 21.16 2.89 -10.15
N ASN A 541 20.19 3.01 -11.07
CA ASN A 541 18.81 3.33 -10.69
C ASN A 541 18.15 2.18 -9.91
N GLY A 542 18.53 0.93 -10.18
CA GLY A 542 18.08 -0.25 -9.42
C GLY A 542 18.58 -0.32 -7.98
N ALA A 543 19.50 0.58 -7.56
CA ALA A 543 19.90 0.74 -6.16
C ALA A 543 19.03 1.76 -5.39
N ILE A 544 18.12 2.47 -6.08
CA ILE A 544 17.18 3.42 -5.45
C ILE A 544 15.87 2.66 -5.22
N ILE A 545 15.60 2.31 -3.95
CA ILE A 545 14.55 1.34 -3.57
C ILE A 545 13.19 1.68 -4.19
N HIS A 546 12.72 2.91 -4.06
CA HIS A 546 11.47 3.39 -4.66
C HIS A 546 11.74 4.29 -5.89
N TYR A 547 12.60 3.83 -6.80
CA TYR A 547 12.85 4.55 -8.06
C TYR A 547 11.54 4.78 -8.86
N ARG A 548 11.50 5.90 -9.59
CA ARG A 548 10.43 6.25 -10.53
C ARG A 548 11.10 6.75 -11.80
N ALA A 549 10.82 6.09 -12.92
CA ALA A 549 11.30 6.51 -14.23
C ALA A 549 10.59 7.80 -14.67
N ILE A 550 11.35 8.79 -15.12
CA ILE A 550 10.82 10.03 -15.69
C ILE A 550 11.22 10.06 -17.15
N ALA A 551 10.26 9.91 -18.06
CA ALA A 551 10.51 9.81 -19.49
C ALA A 551 11.35 11.00 -20.02
N GLY A 552 12.49 10.70 -20.64
CA GLY A 552 13.46 11.68 -21.14
C GLY A 552 14.57 12.06 -20.14
N ALA A 553 14.44 11.65 -18.88
CA ALA A 553 15.50 11.69 -17.86
C ALA A 553 15.84 10.28 -17.31
N ASP A 554 15.22 9.24 -17.89
CA ASP A 554 15.40 7.84 -17.59
C ASP A 554 16.56 7.21 -18.37
N ARG A 555 17.06 6.08 -17.87
CA ARG A 555 18.15 5.32 -18.46
C ARG A 555 17.63 4.35 -19.50
N SER A 556 18.53 3.95 -20.40
CA SER A 556 18.33 2.83 -21.29
C SER A 556 18.81 1.51 -20.69
N ILE A 557 18.15 0.43 -21.10
CA ILE A 557 18.45 -0.96 -20.82
C ILE A 557 19.18 -1.53 -22.04
N SER A 558 20.28 -2.24 -21.79
CA SER A 558 21.12 -2.90 -22.79
C SER A 558 21.59 -4.27 -22.27
N ALA A 559 22.34 -5.01 -23.09
CA ALA A 559 22.98 -6.27 -22.68
C ALA A 559 23.91 -6.09 -21.45
N ASP A 560 24.58 -4.95 -21.32
CA ASP A 560 25.53 -4.67 -20.23
C ASP A 560 24.85 -4.09 -18.96
N THR A 561 23.52 -4.13 -18.89
CA THR A 561 22.74 -3.46 -17.86
C THR A 561 21.98 -4.47 -17.00
N MET A 562 22.22 -4.42 -15.68
CA MET A 562 21.37 -5.10 -14.70
C MET A 562 20.08 -4.29 -14.53
N LEU A 563 18.92 -4.93 -14.73
CA LEU A 563 17.60 -4.32 -14.56
C LEU A 563 16.96 -4.91 -13.30
N LEU A 564 16.59 -4.05 -12.35
CA LEU A 564 15.59 -4.37 -11.33
C LEU A 564 14.22 -3.95 -11.87
N LEU A 565 13.26 -4.85 -11.83
CA LEU A 565 11.88 -4.61 -12.24
C LEU A 565 10.94 -5.05 -11.13
N ASP A 566 10.26 -4.09 -10.50
CA ASP A 566 9.22 -4.35 -9.51
C ASP A 566 7.88 -3.80 -10.01
N SER A 567 6.85 -4.65 -10.04
CA SER A 567 5.56 -4.26 -10.62
C SER A 567 4.45 -5.23 -10.23
N GLY A 568 3.21 -4.77 -10.26
CA GLY A 568 2.04 -5.61 -10.03
C GLY A 568 0.77 -5.06 -10.69
N ALA A 569 -0.33 -5.79 -10.59
CA ALA A 569 -1.61 -5.41 -11.17
C ALA A 569 -2.81 -5.72 -10.27
N GLN A 570 -3.84 -4.90 -10.41
CA GLN A 570 -5.18 -5.17 -9.93
C GLN A 570 -5.96 -5.94 -11.01
N TYR A 571 -6.44 -7.12 -10.64
CA TYR A 571 -7.38 -7.92 -11.42
C TYR A 571 -8.75 -7.94 -10.72
N ASP A 572 -9.80 -8.31 -11.45
CA ASP A 572 -11.15 -8.51 -10.92
C ASP A 572 -11.21 -9.56 -9.79
N CYS A 573 -10.32 -10.56 -9.87
CA CYS A 573 -10.23 -11.71 -8.98
C CYS A 573 -9.10 -11.66 -7.94
N GLY A 574 -8.16 -10.70 -8.00
CA GLY A 574 -7.02 -10.62 -7.08
C GLY A 574 -6.03 -9.50 -7.39
N THR A 575 -5.00 -9.38 -6.56
CA THR A 575 -3.92 -8.38 -6.70
C THR A 575 -2.59 -9.09 -6.81
N THR A 576 -1.71 -8.64 -7.70
CA THR A 576 -0.34 -9.17 -7.82
C THR A 576 0.71 -8.12 -7.44
N ASP A 577 1.89 -8.63 -7.07
CA ASP A 577 3.09 -7.89 -6.74
C ASP A 577 4.27 -8.83 -7.04
N VAL A 578 5.22 -8.40 -7.89
CA VAL A 578 6.34 -9.25 -8.32
C VAL A 578 7.58 -8.45 -8.74
N THR A 579 8.66 -8.65 -7.98
CA THR A 579 10.00 -8.19 -8.35
C THR A 579 10.78 -9.25 -9.12
N ARG A 580 11.52 -8.85 -10.15
CA ARG A 580 12.58 -9.63 -10.81
C ARG A 580 13.78 -8.75 -11.11
N THR A 581 14.97 -9.28 -10.84
CA THR A 581 16.24 -8.65 -11.22
C THR A 581 16.94 -9.53 -12.24
N MET A 582 17.39 -8.95 -13.35
CA MET A 582 17.99 -9.68 -14.47
C MET A 582 19.16 -8.94 -15.10
N HIS A 583 19.88 -9.64 -15.98
CA HIS A 583 20.95 -9.10 -16.81
C HIS A 583 20.79 -9.72 -18.21
N LEU A 584 20.89 -8.90 -19.27
CA LEU A 584 20.59 -9.34 -20.65
C LEU A 584 21.84 -9.74 -21.47
N GLY A 585 23.03 -9.60 -20.86
CA GLY A 585 24.34 -10.03 -21.36
C GLY A 585 25.15 -10.66 -20.22
N GLU A 586 26.45 -10.43 -20.13
CA GLU A 586 27.32 -11.05 -19.10
C GLU A 586 27.38 -10.21 -17.80
N PRO A 587 26.81 -10.67 -16.67
CA PRO A 587 26.93 -9.99 -15.38
C PRO A 587 28.31 -10.19 -14.76
N SER A 588 28.77 -9.21 -13.98
CA SER A 588 30.01 -9.30 -13.19
C SER A 588 29.91 -10.28 -12.01
N ASP A 589 31.05 -10.78 -11.54
CA ASP A 589 31.16 -11.65 -10.35
C ASP A 589 30.44 -11.04 -9.13
N HIS A 590 30.55 -9.73 -8.92
CA HIS A 590 29.91 -9.04 -7.79
C HIS A 590 28.38 -9.00 -7.91
N GLN A 591 27.85 -8.77 -9.12
CA GLN A 591 26.41 -8.83 -9.37
C GLN A 591 25.87 -10.25 -9.17
N CYS A 592 26.62 -11.26 -9.61
CA CYS A 592 26.30 -12.66 -9.38
C CYS A 592 26.29 -13.01 -7.88
N GLU A 593 27.29 -12.57 -7.12
CA GLU A 593 27.36 -12.78 -5.68
C GLU A 593 26.19 -12.13 -4.94
N ALA A 594 25.93 -10.84 -5.21
CA ALA A 594 24.85 -10.08 -4.58
C ALA A 594 23.47 -10.70 -4.87
N TYR A 595 23.20 -11.03 -6.14
CA TYR A 595 21.97 -11.71 -6.55
C TYR A 595 21.82 -13.08 -5.86
N THR A 596 22.90 -13.86 -5.79
CA THR A 596 22.87 -15.20 -5.16
C THR A 596 22.57 -15.12 -3.67
N ARG A 597 23.13 -14.15 -2.95
CA ARG A 597 22.84 -13.93 -1.51
C ARG A 597 21.36 -13.61 -1.27
N VAL A 598 20.78 -12.70 -2.06
CA VAL A 598 19.33 -12.37 -1.97
C VAL A 598 18.47 -13.60 -2.30
N LEU A 599 18.84 -14.37 -3.33
CA LEU A 599 18.14 -15.60 -3.70
C LEU A 599 18.22 -16.68 -2.61
N GLN A 600 19.36 -16.79 -1.91
CA GLN A 600 19.53 -17.70 -0.77
C GLN A 600 18.57 -17.34 0.38
N GLY A 601 18.47 -16.06 0.75
CA GLY A 601 17.51 -15.59 1.76
C GLY A 601 16.05 -15.85 1.35
N ASN A 602 15.70 -15.53 0.10
CA ASN A 602 14.36 -15.78 -0.44
C ASN A 602 13.98 -17.27 -0.38
N ILE A 603 14.86 -18.18 -0.83
CA ILE A 603 14.63 -19.64 -0.76
C ILE A 603 14.58 -20.10 0.70
N GLY A 604 15.42 -19.54 1.57
CA GLY A 604 15.44 -19.85 3.00
C GLY A 604 14.12 -19.55 3.69
N LEU A 605 13.47 -18.43 3.35
CA LEU A 605 12.14 -18.07 3.85
C LEU A 605 11.03 -18.90 3.20
N ASP A 606 11.04 -19.07 1.87
CA ASP A 606 10.05 -19.86 1.11
C ASP A 606 9.95 -21.32 1.60
N GLN A 607 11.08 -21.91 2.00
CA GLN A 607 11.17 -23.28 2.50
C GLN A 607 11.13 -23.40 4.03
N ALA A 608 10.93 -22.30 4.76
CA ALA A 608 10.93 -22.28 6.22
C ALA A 608 9.72 -23.05 6.79
N VAL A 609 9.99 -23.95 7.74
CA VAL A 609 8.95 -24.64 8.52
C VAL A 609 8.90 -24.06 9.93
N PHE A 610 7.78 -23.45 10.29
CA PHE A 610 7.59 -22.74 11.56
C PHE A 610 6.24 -23.08 12.23
N PRO A 611 6.10 -22.90 13.55
CA PRO A 611 4.83 -23.14 14.25
C PRO A 611 3.72 -22.17 13.82
N SER A 612 2.50 -22.68 13.73
CA SER A 612 1.31 -21.84 13.51
C SER A 612 1.17 -20.77 14.60
N GLY A 613 0.90 -19.52 14.20
CA GLY A 613 0.77 -18.39 15.12
C GLY A 613 2.08 -17.67 15.47
N LEU A 614 3.22 -18.07 14.89
CA LEU A 614 4.47 -17.30 15.00
C LEU A 614 4.31 -15.91 14.35
N PRO A 615 4.67 -14.80 15.02
CA PRO A 615 4.65 -13.47 14.43
C PRO A 615 5.62 -13.36 13.24
N GLY A 616 5.16 -12.76 12.13
CA GLY A 616 5.93 -12.70 10.87
C GLY A 616 7.32 -12.07 10.99
N PHE A 617 7.50 -11.06 11.85
CA PHE A 617 8.81 -10.41 12.07
C PHE A 617 9.89 -11.37 12.61
N MET A 618 9.51 -12.49 13.22
CA MET A 618 10.47 -13.52 13.67
C MET A 618 11.12 -14.27 12.50
N LEU A 619 10.49 -14.25 11.32
CA LEU A 619 10.98 -14.89 10.10
C LEU A 619 11.91 -13.98 9.28
N ASP A 620 11.93 -12.68 9.57
CA ASP A 620 12.73 -11.66 8.86
C ASP A 620 14.23 -12.04 8.80
N SER A 621 14.77 -12.57 9.90
CA SER A 621 16.16 -13.02 9.98
C SER A 621 16.58 -14.08 8.95
N PHE A 622 15.65 -14.83 8.34
CA PHE A 622 15.98 -15.75 7.23
C PHE A 622 16.41 -15.02 5.95
N LEU A 623 16.01 -13.76 5.78
CA LEU A 623 16.38 -12.91 4.63
C LEU A 623 17.78 -12.27 4.77
N HIS A 624 18.40 -12.39 5.95
CA HIS A 624 19.64 -11.71 6.32
C HIS A 624 20.80 -12.65 6.70
N ALA A 625 20.63 -13.97 6.51
CA ALA A 625 21.52 -15.03 6.97
C ALA A 625 22.69 -15.36 6.01
#